data_AF-A0A7X9HA89-F1
#
_entry.id   AF-A0A7X9HA89-F1
#
_cell.length_a   1.000
_cell.length_b   1.000
_cell.length_c   1.000
_cell.angle_alpha   90.00
_cell.angle_beta   90.00
_cell.angle_gamma   90.00
#
_symmetry.space_group_name_H-M   'P 1'
#
loop_
_entity.id
_entity.type
_entity.pdbx_description
1 polymer ?
#
loop_
_entity_poly.entity_id
_entity_poly.type
_entity_poly.pdbx_seq_one_letter_code
_entity_poly.pdbx_strand_id
1 'polypeptide(L)'
;MNKKILLVLLVLIVLIVSVFIWVFEREPQDKSVESETKYTSFKEETDDYIIEVVRVNEDRLGAKIVNGIINDKLLEFKEIVEKDVSGIRDSKFDFPYYLEISIEDYQTDKYLFYLLNYSEYTGGANTNQYVRSIGLDKANGDIIKLSDVVDEYLLMEKLRTELLAMEEDMYVFSGVSEEISFSDLNNFYIDGNNLVLVFSKYEIAPGTAGIIRIEFDISTVEPDNKQTIIDFSSHPDALKFKTNLIEGVKGGPNFAEHYTIISWGCGTMCQVVAIVDNRDGAVYFPITSTLGIDFRIDSNLLIVDPSWKIQENFGEYEIPDWAHPRYYIWENNSLIEI
;
A
#
# COMPACT_ATOMS: atom_id res chain seq x y z
N MET A 1 -1.42 -41.14 37.71
CA MET A 1 -1.10 -40.82 36.30
C MET A 1 -0.10 -41.84 35.77
N ASN A 2 -0.36 -42.49 34.64
CA ASN A 2 0.48 -43.57 34.12
C ASN A 2 1.87 -43.02 33.75
N LYS A 3 2.96 -43.67 34.19
CA LYS A 3 4.35 -43.22 33.91
C LYS A 3 4.61 -43.04 32.41
N LYS A 4 3.93 -43.80 31.55
CA LYS A 4 3.99 -43.64 30.09
C LYS A 4 3.34 -42.34 29.59
N ILE A 5 2.24 -41.91 30.21
CA ILE A 5 1.53 -40.66 29.86
C ILE A 5 2.35 -39.45 30.30
N LEU A 6 2.98 -39.53 31.49
CA LEU A 6 3.87 -38.48 31.98
C LEU A 6 5.10 -38.31 31.07
N LEU A 7 5.66 -39.40 30.55
CA LEU A 7 6.81 -39.36 29.64
C LEU A 7 6.45 -38.71 28.28
N VAL A 8 5.27 -39.04 27.74
CA VAL A 8 4.79 -38.45 26.47
C VAL A 8 4.53 -36.95 26.63
N LEU A 9 3.92 -36.52 27.74
CA LEU A 9 3.71 -35.09 28.03
C LEU A 9 5.04 -34.33 28.18
N LEU A 10 6.05 -34.93 28.83
CA LEU A 10 7.38 -34.33 28.96
C LEU A 10 8.08 -34.16 27.60
N VAL A 11 7.98 -35.15 26.71
CA VAL A 11 8.56 -35.07 25.36
C VAL A 11 7.84 -34.00 24.51
N LEU A 12 6.51 -33.90 24.62
CA LEU A 12 5.72 -32.87 23.94
C LEU A 12 6.06 -31.46 24.43
N ILE A 13 6.25 -31.27 25.74
CA ILE A 13 6.67 -29.98 26.30
C ILE A 13 8.07 -29.62 25.83
N VAL A 14 9.02 -30.57 25.80
CA VAL A 14 10.37 -30.31 25.30
C VAL A 14 10.37 -29.96 23.80
N LEU A 15 9.53 -30.62 23.01
CA LEU A 15 9.37 -30.30 21.58
C LEU A 15 8.78 -28.90 21.38
N ILE A 16 7.70 -28.56 22.11
CA ILE A 16 7.08 -27.23 22.04
C ILE A 16 8.07 -26.15 22.49
N VAL A 17 8.83 -26.37 23.56
CA VAL A 17 9.86 -25.42 24.03
C VAL A 17 11.00 -25.30 23.02
N SER A 18 11.42 -26.38 22.37
CA SER A 18 12.46 -26.32 21.33
C SER A 18 12.02 -25.58 20.06
N VAL A 19 10.74 -25.71 19.67
CA VAL A 19 10.14 -24.93 18.57
C VAL A 19 9.98 -23.47 18.98
N PHE A 20 9.58 -23.19 20.23
CA PHE A 20 9.49 -21.83 20.76
C PHE A 20 10.85 -21.13 20.80
N ILE A 21 11.91 -21.84 21.23
CA ILE A 21 13.28 -21.32 21.21
C ILE A 21 13.75 -21.08 19.77
N TRP A 22 13.46 -22.00 18.83
CA TRP A 22 13.82 -21.82 17.42
C TRP A 22 13.08 -20.66 16.73
N VAL A 23 11.83 -20.39 17.13
CA VAL A 23 11.04 -19.24 16.64
C VAL A 23 11.52 -17.91 17.25
N PHE A 24 11.97 -17.90 18.51
CA PHE A 24 12.46 -16.68 19.19
C PHE A 24 13.97 -16.41 19.03
N GLU A 25 14.79 -17.39 18.63
CA GLU A 25 16.23 -17.24 18.32
C GLU A 25 16.52 -16.86 16.87
N ARG A 26 15.50 -16.61 16.03
CA ARG A 26 15.71 -15.78 14.84
C ARG A 26 15.90 -14.34 15.29
N GLU A 27 17.08 -14.04 15.84
CA GLU A 27 17.61 -12.68 15.78
C GLU A 27 17.59 -12.26 14.30
N PRO A 28 17.01 -11.09 13.95
CA PRO A 28 17.08 -10.59 12.59
C PRO A 28 18.56 -10.43 12.23
N GLN A 29 19.00 -11.27 11.30
CA GLN A 29 20.34 -11.21 10.74
C GLN A 29 20.45 -9.91 9.92
N ASP A 30 21.43 -9.11 10.33
CA ASP A 30 22.03 -7.96 9.65
C ASP A 30 21.35 -6.58 9.80
N LYS A 31 21.37 -6.03 11.02
CA LYS A 31 21.34 -4.58 11.25
C LYS A 31 22.76 -3.98 11.10
N SER A 32 23.30 -3.90 9.88
CA SER A 32 24.61 -3.24 9.64
C SER A 32 24.50 -1.84 9.01
N VAL A 33 23.41 -1.10 9.29
CA VAL A 33 23.40 0.36 9.16
C VAL A 33 22.84 0.90 10.48
N GLU A 34 23.72 1.42 11.33
CA GLU A 34 23.32 2.14 12.52
C GLU A 34 22.51 3.36 12.05
N SER A 35 21.22 3.39 12.38
CA SER A 35 20.34 4.50 12.01
C SER A 35 20.93 5.81 12.53
N GLU A 36 21.34 6.71 11.62
CA GLU A 36 21.77 8.06 11.96
C GLU A 36 20.62 8.93 12.48
N THR A 37 19.38 8.42 12.41
CA THR A 37 18.19 9.16 12.80
C THR A 37 18.20 9.42 14.30
N LYS A 38 18.12 10.71 14.68
CA LYS A 38 18.07 11.08 16.10
C LYS A 38 16.64 11.15 16.58
N TYR A 39 16.40 10.63 17.78
CA TYR A 39 15.08 10.64 18.42
C TYR A 39 15.10 11.33 19.77
N THR A 40 13.93 11.83 20.18
CA THR A 40 13.65 12.28 21.55
C THR A 40 12.36 11.63 22.03
N SER A 41 12.29 11.34 23.33
CA SER A 41 11.09 10.81 23.97
C SER A 41 10.45 11.86 24.87
N PHE A 42 9.12 11.85 24.90
CA PHE A 42 8.28 12.68 25.75
C PHE A 42 7.34 11.78 26.55
N LYS A 43 7.19 12.07 27.85
CA LYS A 43 6.21 11.42 28.72
C LYS A 43 5.42 12.47 29.49
N GLU A 44 4.10 12.32 29.51
CA GLU A 44 3.15 13.12 30.28
C GLU A 44 2.19 12.17 31.00
N GLU A 45 1.99 12.36 32.30
CA GLU A 45 1.18 11.48 33.14
C GLU A 45 0.33 12.33 34.08
N THR A 46 -0.95 11.99 34.13
CA THR A 46 -1.99 12.63 34.94
C THR A 46 -2.90 11.56 35.55
N ASP A 47 -3.84 11.96 36.40
CA ASP A 47 -4.83 11.01 36.93
C ASP A 47 -5.77 10.47 35.84
N ASP A 48 -5.99 11.23 34.76
CA ASP A 48 -6.96 10.87 33.71
C ASP A 48 -6.29 10.13 32.53
N TYR A 49 -5.00 10.37 32.27
CA TYR A 49 -4.28 9.76 31.13
C TYR A 49 -2.76 9.69 31.27
N ILE A 50 -2.14 8.84 30.44
CA ILE A 50 -0.70 8.69 30.22
C ILE A 50 -0.40 8.84 28.72
N ILE A 51 0.61 9.64 28.37
CA ILE A 51 1.12 9.80 27.00
C ILE A 51 2.62 9.49 27.01
N GLU A 52 3.05 8.60 26.11
CA GLU A 52 4.46 8.28 25.86
C GLU A 52 4.73 8.35 24.36
N VAL A 53 5.59 9.28 23.93
CA VAL A 53 5.76 9.59 22.50
C VAL A 53 7.23 9.75 22.15
N VAL A 54 7.65 9.03 21.11
CA VAL A 54 8.93 9.24 20.43
C VAL A 54 8.74 10.25 19.29
N ARG A 55 9.69 11.15 19.11
CA ARG A 55 9.73 12.17 18.06
C ARG A 55 11.05 12.11 17.32
N VAL A 56 11.03 12.51 16.05
CA VAL A 56 12.25 12.64 15.25
C VAL A 56 12.90 13.98 15.57
N ASN A 57 14.14 13.96 16.06
CA ASN A 57 14.89 15.12 16.51
C ASN A 57 15.84 15.65 15.43
N GLU A 58 15.25 16.07 14.30
CA GLU A 58 15.98 16.57 13.14
C GLU A 58 15.21 17.69 12.43
N ASP A 59 15.93 18.55 11.71
CA ASP A 59 15.36 19.68 10.96
C ASP A 59 15.14 19.36 9.46
N ARG A 60 14.83 18.10 9.15
CA ARG A 60 14.50 17.66 7.77
C ARG A 60 12.99 17.66 7.53
N LEU A 61 12.57 17.81 6.26
CA LEU A 61 11.15 17.84 5.89
C LEU A 61 10.41 16.59 6.39
N GLY A 62 10.99 15.40 6.22
CA GLY A 62 10.44 14.14 6.74
C GLY A 62 10.17 14.15 8.24
N ALA A 63 11.12 14.67 9.03
CA ALA A 63 10.95 14.80 10.48
C ALA A 63 9.80 15.76 10.83
N LYS A 64 9.64 16.86 10.09
CA LYS A 64 8.52 17.80 10.27
C LYS A 64 7.17 17.16 9.94
N ILE A 65 7.09 16.38 8.85
CA ILE A 65 5.87 15.65 8.47
C ILE A 65 5.50 14.65 9.56
N VAL A 66 6.44 13.78 9.96
CA VAL A 66 6.23 12.77 11.01
C VAL A 66 5.83 13.41 12.33
N ASN A 67 6.55 14.44 12.78
CA ASN A 67 6.22 15.15 14.02
C ASN A 67 4.88 15.90 13.93
N GLY A 68 4.48 16.36 12.75
CA GLY A 68 3.16 16.95 12.49
C GLY A 68 2.04 15.93 12.70
N ILE A 69 2.17 14.75 12.10
CA ILE A 69 1.24 13.62 12.28
C ILE A 69 1.09 13.24 13.75
N ILE A 70 2.21 13.21 14.48
CA ILE A 70 2.23 12.93 15.92
C ILE A 70 1.49 14.02 16.70
N ASN A 71 1.70 15.30 16.35
CA ASN A 71 0.99 16.41 17.00
C ASN A 71 -0.52 16.33 16.77
N ASP A 72 -0.95 16.01 15.56
CA ASP A 72 -2.37 15.89 15.23
C ASP A 72 -3.02 14.78 16.07
N LYS A 73 -2.36 13.61 16.18
CA LYS A 73 -2.87 12.52 17.02
C LYS A 73 -2.87 12.86 18.52
N LEU A 74 -1.86 13.58 19.00
CA LEU A 74 -1.83 14.05 20.39
C LEU A 74 -2.98 15.00 20.69
N LEU A 75 -3.32 15.88 19.75
CA LEU A 75 -4.46 16.79 19.89
C LEU A 75 -5.78 16.00 19.92
N GLU A 76 -5.97 15.08 18.97
CA GLU A 76 -7.13 14.19 18.91
C GLU A 76 -7.33 13.40 20.22
N PHE A 77 -6.26 12.78 20.72
CA PHE A 77 -6.31 12.02 21.97
C PHE A 77 -6.69 12.90 23.17
N LYS A 78 -6.09 14.10 23.29
CA LYS A 78 -6.44 15.04 24.35
C LYS A 78 -7.89 15.51 24.26
N GLU A 79 -8.41 15.73 23.05
CA GLU A 79 -9.83 16.05 22.86
C GLU A 79 -10.77 14.91 23.31
N ILE A 80 -10.39 13.65 23.07
CA ILE A 80 -11.16 12.48 23.52
C ILE A 80 -11.21 12.46 25.05
N VAL A 81 -10.05 12.60 25.71
CA VAL A 81 -9.95 12.66 27.17
C VAL A 81 -10.81 13.78 27.74
N GLU A 82 -10.72 15.00 27.17
CA GLU A 82 -11.49 16.16 27.64
C GLU A 82 -13.01 16.00 27.49
N LYS A 83 -13.47 15.34 26.41
CA LYS A 83 -14.90 15.10 26.17
C LYS A 83 -15.45 14.01 27.08
N ASP A 84 -14.62 13.09 27.56
CA ASP A 84 -15.03 11.89 28.29
C ASP A 84 -14.66 11.90 29.79
N VAL A 85 -14.30 13.07 30.35
CA VAL A 85 -13.88 13.24 31.75
C VAL A 85 -14.87 12.62 32.76
N SER A 86 -16.18 12.65 32.46
CA SER A 86 -17.21 12.01 33.27
C SER A 86 -17.23 10.48 33.14
N GLY A 87 -17.01 9.94 31.94
CA GLY A 87 -16.98 8.49 31.71
C GLY A 87 -15.75 7.81 32.30
N ILE A 88 -14.60 8.51 32.27
CA ILE A 88 -13.34 8.09 32.90
C ILE A 88 -13.52 7.92 34.41
N ARG A 89 -14.18 8.88 35.07
CA ARG A 89 -14.33 8.94 36.54
C ARG A 89 -15.45 8.06 37.10
N ASP A 90 -16.46 7.74 36.30
CA ASP A 90 -17.60 6.90 36.71
C ASP A 90 -17.35 5.40 36.43
N SER A 91 -16.31 5.05 35.67
CA SER A 91 -15.98 3.66 35.39
C SER A 91 -15.38 3.00 36.64
N LYS A 92 -15.87 1.81 37.01
CA LYS A 92 -15.30 0.99 38.10
C LYS A 92 -13.96 0.32 37.73
N PHE A 93 -13.37 0.72 36.61
CA PHE A 93 -12.12 0.20 36.06
C PHE A 93 -11.10 1.35 36.02
N ASP A 94 -10.25 1.42 37.04
CA ASP A 94 -9.26 2.47 37.31
C ASP A 94 -8.04 2.46 36.35
N PHE A 95 -8.24 2.36 35.04
CA PHE A 95 -7.13 2.50 34.09
C PHE A 95 -7.18 3.87 33.40
N PRO A 96 -6.15 4.71 33.58
CA PRO A 96 -6.08 5.98 32.85
C PRO A 96 -6.05 5.69 31.35
N TYR A 97 -6.58 6.63 30.55
CA TYR A 97 -6.44 6.53 29.10
C TYR A 97 -4.95 6.57 28.75
N TYR A 98 -4.55 5.86 27.70
CA TYR A 98 -3.14 5.75 27.34
C TYR A 98 -2.93 5.92 25.85
N LEU A 99 -1.88 6.65 25.49
CA LEU A 99 -1.37 6.75 24.14
C LEU A 99 0.14 6.56 24.14
N GLU A 100 0.59 5.48 23.50
CA GLU A 100 1.97 5.29 23.08
C GLU A 100 2.11 5.60 21.60
N ILE A 101 3.17 6.31 21.23
CA ILE A 101 3.62 6.42 19.85
C ILE A 101 5.12 6.12 19.82
N SER A 102 5.50 4.98 19.23
CA SER A 102 6.89 4.65 18.94
C SER A 102 7.19 4.83 17.46
N ILE A 103 8.46 5.02 17.12
CA ILE A 103 8.91 5.21 15.74
C ILE A 103 10.04 4.22 15.47
N GLU A 104 9.93 3.51 14.36
CA GLU A 104 11.02 2.77 13.73
C GLU A 104 11.37 3.45 12.40
N ASP A 105 12.64 3.43 12.01
CA ASP A 105 13.06 3.84 10.67
C ASP A 105 13.73 2.72 9.90
N TYR A 106 13.44 2.69 8.61
CA TYR A 106 13.99 1.74 7.65
C TYR A 106 14.58 2.50 6.47
N GLN A 107 15.73 2.05 5.98
CA GLN A 107 16.51 2.82 5.02
C GLN A 107 17.07 1.95 3.91
N THR A 108 16.97 2.45 2.69
CA THR A 108 17.72 1.97 1.53
C THR A 108 18.67 3.07 1.04
N ASP A 109 19.42 2.83 -0.04
CA ASP A 109 20.23 3.87 -0.67
C ASP A 109 19.37 5.05 -1.17
N LYS A 110 18.13 4.77 -1.60
CA LYS A 110 17.23 5.76 -2.21
C LYS A 110 16.15 6.27 -1.27
N TYR A 111 15.69 5.45 -0.34
CA TYR A 111 14.48 5.74 0.44
C TYR A 111 14.74 5.73 1.95
N LEU A 112 13.97 6.55 2.66
CA LEU A 112 13.85 6.55 4.12
C LEU A 112 12.38 6.36 4.47
N PHE A 113 12.08 5.37 5.29
CA PHE A 113 10.75 5.09 5.80
C PHE A 113 10.70 5.33 7.30
N TYR A 114 9.62 5.93 7.77
CA TYR A 114 9.25 5.94 9.18
C TYR A 114 8.01 5.09 9.37
N LEU A 115 8.07 4.14 10.29
CA LEU A 115 6.91 3.38 10.75
C LEU A 115 6.54 3.87 12.15
N LEU A 116 5.40 4.53 12.25
CA LEU A 116 4.82 4.96 13.52
C LEU A 116 3.93 3.83 14.03
N ASN A 117 4.23 3.30 15.22
CA ASN A 117 3.37 2.33 15.89
C ASN A 117 2.59 3.06 17.00
N TYR A 118 1.27 2.91 16.99
CA TYR A 118 0.38 3.50 17.97
C TYR A 118 -0.18 2.41 18.89
N SER A 119 -0.17 2.67 20.19
CA SER A 119 -0.83 1.86 21.20
C SER A 119 -1.78 2.77 21.97
N GLU A 120 -3.08 2.62 21.75
CA GLU A 120 -4.09 3.55 22.26
C GLU A 120 -5.14 2.81 23.08
N TYR A 121 -5.39 3.28 24.30
CA TYR A 121 -6.46 2.82 25.15
C TYR A 121 -7.30 4.01 25.61
N THR A 122 -8.54 4.06 25.15
CA THR A 122 -9.54 5.08 25.51
C THR A 122 -10.79 4.40 26.10
N GLY A 123 -10.58 3.36 26.91
CA GLY A 123 -11.63 2.49 27.43
C GLY A 123 -11.91 1.24 26.58
N GLY A 124 -12.81 0.38 27.06
CA GLY A 124 -13.15 -0.89 26.42
C GLY A 124 -12.39 -2.09 26.97
N ALA A 125 -12.40 -3.22 26.25
CA ALA A 125 -11.86 -4.49 26.74
C ALA A 125 -10.37 -4.71 26.42
N ASN A 126 -9.81 -3.95 25.48
CA ASN A 126 -8.42 -4.10 25.06
C ASN A 126 -7.86 -2.82 24.43
N THR A 127 -6.54 -2.71 24.39
CA THR A 127 -5.78 -1.65 23.70
C THR A 127 -5.90 -1.79 22.20
N ASN A 128 -6.12 -0.69 21.50
CA ASN A 128 -6.07 -0.62 20.05
C ASN A 128 -4.62 -0.43 19.57
N GLN A 129 -4.26 -1.08 18.47
CA GLN A 129 -2.93 -0.98 17.88
C GLN A 129 -3.06 -0.73 16.39
N TYR A 130 -2.48 0.35 15.90
CA TYR A 130 -2.48 0.67 14.49
C TYR A 130 -1.14 1.26 14.09
N VAL A 131 -0.87 1.25 12.79
CA VAL A 131 0.41 1.71 12.23
C VAL A 131 0.18 2.80 11.21
N ARG A 132 1.20 3.64 11.05
CA ARG A 132 1.28 4.56 9.91
C ARG A 132 2.70 4.59 9.36
N SER A 133 2.87 4.27 8.08
CA SER A 133 4.15 4.43 7.41
C SER A 133 4.23 5.74 6.62
N ILE A 134 5.41 6.35 6.56
CA ILE A 134 5.74 7.44 5.65
C ILE A 134 7.06 7.12 4.96
N GLY A 135 7.03 6.90 3.65
CA GLY A 135 8.21 6.74 2.80
C GLY A 135 8.62 8.06 2.14
N LEU A 136 9.93 8.31 2.06
CA LEU A 136 10.52 9.50 1.47
C LEU A 136 11.65 9.14 0.52
N ASP A 137 11.74 9.81 -0.62
CA ASP A 137 12.93 9.79 -1.47
C ASP A 137 14.03 10.67 -0.83
N LYS A 138 15.23 10.11 -0.63
CA LYS A 138 16.34 10.77 0.07
C LYS A 138 16.93 11.93 -0.73
N ALA A 139 16.78 11.96 -2.06
CA ALA A 139 17.39 12.97 -2.91
C ALA A 139 16.61 14.30 -2.90
N ASN A 140 15.28 14.25 -2.95
CA ASN A 140 14.42 15.43 -3.00
C ASN A 140 13.56 15.62 -1.73
N GLY A 141 13.38 14.59 -0.90
CA GLY A 141 12.52 14.61 0.27
C GLY A 141 11.02 14.45 -0.04
N ASP A 142 10.67 14.06 -1.26
CA ASP A 142 9.28 13.84 -1.67
C ASP A 142 8.72 12.56 -1.03
N ILE A 143 7.42 12.59 -0.69
CA ILE A 143 6.70 11.40 -0.21
C ILE A 143 6.55 10.43 -1.38
N ILE A 144 6.96 9.18 -1.17
CA ILE A 144 6.79 8.11 -2.14
C ILE A 144 5.51 7.32 -1.85
N LYS A 145 4.93 6.77 -2.91
CA LYS A 145 3.80 5.85 -2.90
C LYS A 145 4.29 4.44 -3.17
N LEU A 146 3.46 3.45 -2.83
CA LEU A 146 3.75 2.05 -3.10
C LEU A 146 3.97 1.82 -4.60
N SER A 147 3.14 2.45 -5.45
CA SER A 147 3.26 2.43 -6.92
C SER A 147 4.59 2.98 -7.46
N ASP A 148 5.35 3.74 -6.67
CA ASP A 148 6.65 4.27 -7.09
C ASP A 148 7.77 3.23 -6.95
N VAL A 149 7.51 2.11 -6.25
CA VAL A 149 8.50 1.08 -5.91
C VAL A 149 8.06 -0.34 -6.27
N VAL A 150 6.83 -0.55 -6.74
CA VAL A 150 6.34 -1.86 -7.18
C VAL A 150 5.54 -1.79 -8.49
N ASP A 151 5.51 -2.90 -9.20
CA ASP A 151 4.46 -3.23 -10.15
C ASP A 151 3.20 -3.67 -9.39
N GLU A 152 2.10 -2.94 -9.58
CA GLU A 152 0.84 -3.18 -8.89
C GLU A 152 0.28 -4.58 -9.15
N TYR A 153 0.35 -5.06 -10.40
CA TYR A 153 -0.20 -6.36 -10.75
C TYR A 153 0.59 -7.50 -10.11
N LEU A 154 1.92 -7.47 -10.23
CA LEU A 154 2.79 -8.49 -9.65
C LEU A 154 2.68 -8.55 -8.13
N LEU A 155 2.60 -7.38 -7.47
CA LEU A 155 2.39 -7.35 -6.02
C LEU A 155 1.04 -7.93 -5.65
N MET A 156 -0.05 -7.52 -6.31
CA MET A 156 -1.40 -7.99 -5.98
C MET A 156 -1.57 -9.49 -6.26
N GLU A 157 -0.97 -10.03 -7.32
CA GLU A 157 -0.99 -11.47 -7.61
C GLU A 157 -0.35 -12.28 -6.45
N LYS A 158 0.84 -11.86 -6.01
CA LYS A 158 1.55 -12.51 -4.91
C LYS A 158 0.83 -12.35 -3.58
N LEU A 159 0.35 -11.13 -3.29
CA LEU A 159 -0.37 -10.84 -2.06
C LEU A 159 -1.63 -11.66 -1.93
N ARG A 160 -2.43 -11.79 -3.00
CA ARG A 160 -3.63 -12.62 -2.98
C ARG A 160 -3.32 -14.09 -2.76
N THR A 161 -2.23 -14.57 -3.36
CA THR A 161 -1.77 -15.96 -3.15
C THR A 161 -1.38 -16.19 -1.69
N GLU A 162 -0.64 -15.28 -1.09
CA GLU A 162 -0.23 -15.37 0.31
C GLU A 162 -1.43 -15.28 1.26
N LEU A 163 -2.34 -14.33 1.03
CA LEU A 163 -3.55 -14.15 1.83
C LEU A 163 -4.47 -15.36 1.76
N LEU A 164 -4.62 -15.98 0.58
CA LEU A 164 -5.42 -17.19 0.44
C LEU A 164 -4.87 -18.34 1.30
N ALA A 165 -3.55 -18.50 1.34
CA ALA A 165 -2.92 -19.49 2.23
C ALA A 165 -3.15 -19.15 3.72
N MET A 166 -3.05 -17.88 4.09
CA MET A 166 -3.34 -17.41 5.46
C MET A 166 -4.81 -17.59 5.85
N GLU A 167 -5.74 -17.48 4.90
CA GLU A 167 -7.17 -17.74 5.11
C GLU A 167 -7.44 -19.23 5.37
N GLU A 168 -6.81 -20.13 4.60
CA GLU A 168 -6.92 -21.57 4.80
C GLU A 168 -6.45 -22.00 6.20
N ASP A 169 -5.43 -21.32 6.73
CA ASP A 169 -4.93 -21.51 8.11
C ASP A 169 -5.75 -20.76 9.18
N MET A 170 -6.83 -20.08 8.80
CA MET A 170 -7.69 -19.24 9.67
C MET A 170 -6.92 -18.14 10.42
N TYR A 171 -5.80 -17.69 9.86
CA TYR A 171 -4.96 -16.66 10.46
C TYR A 171 -5.47 -15.25 10.17
N VAL A 172 -6.02 -15.04 8.97
CA VAL A 172 -6.70 -13.81 8.53
C VAL A 172 -8.19 -14.05 8.33
N PHE A 173 -8.97 -12.98 8.15
CA PHE A 173 -10.41 -13.10 7.87
C PHE A 173 -10.66 -13.73 6.50
N SER A 174 -11.72 -14.54 6.41
CA SER A 174 -12.14 -15.13 5.14
C SER A 174 -12.63 -14.05 4.16
N GLY A 175 -12.23 -14.16 2.90
CA GLY A 175 -12.60 -13.25 1.81
C GLY A 175 -11.64 -12.07 1.61
N VAL A 176 -10.67 -11.87 2.50
CA VAL A 176 -9.72 -10.75 2.40
C VAL A 176 -8.91 -10.80 1.10
N SER A 177 -8.50 -11.99 0.67
CA SER A 177 -7.77 -12.19 -0.60
C SER A 177 -8.57 -11.72 -1.84
N GLU A 178 -9.90 -11.79 -1.81
CA GLU A 178 -10.76 -11.34 -2.91
C GLU A 178 -11.10 -9.85 -2.82
N GLU A 179 -11.33 -9.35 -1.61
CA GLU A 179 -11.80 -7.99 -1.36
C GLU A 179 -10.67 -6.94 -1.37
N ILE A 180 -9.45 -7.31 -0.99
CA ILE A 180 -8.34 -6.37 -0.88
C ILE A 180 -7.95 -5.77 -2.25
N SER A 181 -7.76 -4.46 -2.26
CA SER A 181 -7.31 -3.68 -3.40
C SER A 181 -5.95 -3.05 -3.15
N PHE A 182 -5.26 -2.65 -4.22
CA PHE A 182 -3.97 -1.98 -4.09
C PHE A 182 -4.07 -0.65 -3.32
N SER A 183 -5.18 0.07 -3.43
CA SER A 183 -5.44 1.29 -2.67
C SER A 183 -5.60 1.08 -1.16
N ASP A 184 -5.83 -0.15 -0.71
CA ASP A 184 -5.90 -0.47 0.73
C ASP A 184 -4.50 -0.62 1.35
N LEU A 185 -3.46 -0.78 0.53
CA LEU A 185 -2.06 -1.00 0.96
C LEU A 185 -1.38 0.31 1.38
N ASN A 186 -1.91 0.91 2.44
CA ASN A 186 -1.53 2.25 2.90
C ASN A 186 -0.22 2.27 3.69
N ASN A 187 0.21 1.13 4.20
CA ASN A 187 1.34 1.03 5.11
C ASN A 187 2.39 0.05 4.58
N PHE A 188 3.55 0.57 4.21
CA PHE A 188 4.66 -0.23 3.70
C PHE A 188 6.02 0.40 4.02
N TYR A 189 7.06 -0.44 4.02
CA TYR A 189 8.45 0.01 4.03
C TYR A 189 9.32 -0.99 3.28
N ILE A 190 10.58 -0.60 3.02
CA ILE A 190 11.59 -1.50 2.45
C ILE A 190 12.69 -1.69 3.49
N ASP A 191 12.97 -2.94 3.82
CA ASP A 191 14.05 -3.35 4.72
C ASP A 191 14.98 -4.33 3.99
N GLY A 192 16.19 -3.87 3.70
CA GLY A 192 17.10 -4.59 2.80
C GLY A 192 16.46 -4.83 1.42
N ASN A 193 16.27 -6.10 1.08
CA ASN A 193 15.64 -6.54 -0.18
C ASN A 193 14.15 -6.91 -0.02
N ASN A 194 13.56 -6.65 1.14
CA ASN A 194 12.18 -7.01 1.43
C ASN A 194 11.29 -5.76 1.37
N LEU A 195 10.27 -5.81 0.54
CA LEU A 195 9.08 -4.98 0.69
C LEU A 195 8.24 -5.57 1.82
N VAL A 196 7.91 -4.76 2.82
CA VAL A 196 7.06 -5.18 3.94
C VAL A 196 5.76 -4.39 3.90
N LEU A 197 4.63 -5.07 3.69
CA LEU A 197 3.29 -4.53 3.89
C LEU A 197 2.89 -4.72 5.35
N VAL A 198 2.30 -3.70 5.96
CA VAL A 198 1.95 -3.72 7.39
C VAL A 198 0.48 -3.42 7.57
N PHE A 199 -0.24 -4.32 8.24
CA PHE A 199 -1.67 -4.18 8.49
C PHE A 199 -1.89 -3.95 9.99
N SER A 200 -2.66 -2.92 10.31
CA SER A 200 -3.07 -2.60 11.68
C SER A 200 -3.87 -3.74 12.30
N LYS A 201 -3.98 -3.74 13.63
CA LYS A 201 -4.84 -4.70 14.33
C LYS A 201 -6.27 -4.58 13.80
N TYR A 202 -6.94 -5.72 13.58
CA TYR A 202 -8.29 -5.81 12.99
C TYR A 202 -8.41 -5.47 11.51
N GLU A 203 -7.35 -5.04 10.83
CA GLU A 203 -7.44 -4.64 9.42
C GLU A 203 -7.72 -5.84 8.51
N ILE A 204 -6.98 -6.94 8.72
CA ILE A 204 -7.16 -8.19 7.95
C ILE A 204 -7.31 -9.44 8.81
N ALA A 205 -7.15 -9.34 10.13
CA ALA A 205 -7.11 -10.49 11.03
C ALA A 205 -7.76 -10.20 12.40
N PRO A 206 -8.18 -11.23 13.16
CA PRO A 206 -8.68 -11.05 14.53
C PRO A 206 -7.66 -10.35 15.42
N GLY A 207 -8.14 -9.59 16.41
CA GLY A 207 -7.27 -8.77 17.27
C GLY A 207 -6.22 -9.53 18.07
N THR A 208 -6.34 -10.85 18.24
CA THR A 208 -5.32 -11.71 18.85
C THR A 208 -4.07 -11.86 17.99
N ALA A 209 -4.18 -11.64 16.68
CA ALA A 209 -3.05 -11.68 15.76
C ALA A 209 -2.21 -10.39 15.80
N GLY A 210 -2.77 -9.29 16.34
CA GLY A 210 -2.08 -8.02 16.44
C GLY A 210 -1.84 -7.37 15.07
N ILE A 211 -0.69 -6.71 14.94
CA ILE A 211 -0.21 -6.13 13.68
C ILE A 211 0.34 -7.25 12.79
N ILE A 212 -0.17 -7.36 11.56
CA ILE A 212 0.30 -8.33 10.58
C ILE A 212 1.33 -7.68 9.67
N ARG A 213 2.41 -8.42 9.35
CA ARG A 213 3.42 -8.03 8.36
C ARG A 213 3.49 -9.13 7.30
N ILE A 214 3.46 -8.72 6.03
CA ILE A 214 3.63 -9.62 4.89
C ILE A 214 4.83 -9.12 4.09
N GLU A 215 5.79 -10.00 3.85
CA GLU A 215 7.07 -9.66 3.24
C GLU A 215 7.17 -10.25 1.83
N PHE A 216 7.66 -9.44 0.89
CA PHE A 216 7.96 -9.86 -0.47
C PHE A 216 9.39 -9.50 -0.82
N ASP A 217 10.08 -10.37 -1.56
CA ASP A 217 11.31 -9.99 -2.24
C ASP A 217 10.99 -8.90 -3.27
N ILE A 218 11.49 -7.69 -3.02
CA ILE A 218 11.15 -6.51 -3.80
C ILE A 218 11.53 -6.69 -5.27
N SER A 219 12.63 -7.40 -5.56
CA SER A 219 13.07 -7.66 -6.94
C SER A 219 12.07 -8.49 -7.76
N THR A 220 11.14 -9.18 -7.08
CA THR A 220 10.08 -9.98 -7.74
C THR A 220 8.80 -9.20 -8.01
N VAL A 221 8.72 -7.97 -7.48
CA VAL A 221 7.57 -7.05 -7.62
C VAL A 221 8.01 -5.66 -8.04
N GLU A 222 9.28 -5.46 -8.41
CA GLU A 222 9.76 -4.18 -8.91
C GLU A 222 9.05 -3.83 -10.22
N PRO A 223 8.79 -2.53 -10.48
CA PRO A 223 8.34 -2.10 -11.79
C PRO A 223 9.34 -2.60 -12.85
N ASP A 224 8.87 -3.05 -14.01
CA ASP A 224 9.76 -3.41 -15.11
C ASP A 224 10.56 -2.16 -15.53
N ASN A 225 11.74 -2.00 -14.93
CA ASN A 225 12.64 -0.87 -15.14
C ASN A 225 13.29 -0.91 -16.53
N LYS A 226 12.86 -1.81 -17.42
CA LYS A 226 13.24 -1.81 -18.81
C LYS A 226 12.58 -0.62 -19.49
N GLN A 227 13.25 0.52 -19.38
CA GLN A 227 12.85 1.76 -20.00
C GLN A 227 12.52 1.50 -21.47
N THR A 228 11.24 1.63 -21.82
CA THR A 228 10.78 1.36 -23.17
C THR A 228 11.40 2.39 -24.11
N ILE A 229 12.26 1.93 -25.00
CA ILE A 229 12.84 2.77 -26.05
C ILE A 229 11.79 2.90 -27.14
N ILE A 230 11.08 4.03 -27.14
CA ILE A 230 10.02 4.30 -28.12
C ILE A 230 10.62 4.42 -29.53
N ASP A 231 10.08 3.65 -30.47
CA ASP A 231 10.34 3.82 -31.89
C ASP A 231 9.45 4.94 -32.44
N PHE A 232 9.93 6.17 -32.38
CA PHE A 232 9.21 7.32 -32.94
C PHE A 232 9.05 7.27 -34.47
N SER A 233 9.70 6.34 -35.17
CA SER A 233 9.53 6.14 -36.61
C SER A 233 8.41 5.17 -36.97
N SER A 234 7.94 4.37 -36.00
CA SER A 234 6.85 3.39 -36.19
C SER A 234 5.50 4.02 -36.55
N HIS A 235 5.28 5.30 -36.20
CA HIS A 235 4.07 6.03 -36.55
C HIS A 235 4.35 7.51 -36.88
N PRO A 236 3.75 8.08 -37.96
CA PRO A 236 4.02 9.46 -38.39
C PRO A 236 3.72 10.53 -37.33
N ASP A 237 2.77 10.26 -36.43
CA ASP A 237 2.39 11.19 -35.37
C ASP A 237 3.17 11.01 -34.05
N ALA A 238 4.00 9.97 -33.92
CA ALA A 238 4.68 9.68 -32.65
C ALA A 238 5.58 10.83 -32.20
N LEU A 239 6.32 11.47 -33.13
CA LEU A 239 7.17 12.63 -32.81
C LEU A 239 6.38 13.85 -32.31
N LYS A 240 5.10 14.01 -32.73
CA LYS A 240 4.27 15.14 -32.30
C LYS A 240 3.90 15.05 -30.83
N PHE A 241 3.83 13.84 -30.28
CA PHE A 241 3.43 13.55 -28.90
C PHE A 241 4.59 12.97 -28.07
N LYS A 242 5.83 13.30 -28.43
CA LYS A 242 7.04 12.73 -27.82
C LYS A 242 7.03 12.76 -26.30
N THR A 243 6.69 13.89 -25.69
CA THR A 243 6.69 14.03 -24.23
C THR A 243 5.62 13.15 -23.59
N ASN A 244 4.39 13.12 -24.13
CA ASN A 244 3.31 12.27 -23.62
C ASN A 244 3.69 10.79 -23.68
N LEU A 245 4.30 10.35 -24.79
CA LEU A 245 4.75 8.97 -24.94
C LEU A 245 5.86 8.64 -23.94
N ILE A 246 6.89 9.49 -23.83
CA ILE A 246 8.02 9.26 -22.91
C ILE A 246 7.55 9.20 -21.46
N GLU A 247 6.68 10.12 -21.03
CA GLU A 247 6.16 10.12 -19.66
C GLU A 247 5.21 8.93 -19.42
N GLY A 248 4.38 8.58 -20.41
CA GLY A 248 3.42 7.49 -20.27
C GLY A 248 4.06 6.11 -20.15
N VAL A 249 5.16 5.83 -20.86
CA VAL A 249 5.84 4.52 -20.77
C VAL A 249 6.68 4.34 -19.50
N LYS A 250 6.88 5.39 -18.68
CA LYS A 250 7.65 5.27 -17.43
C LYS A 250 6.99 4.33 -16.41
N GLY A 251 5.67 4.19 -16.48
CA GLY A 251 4.91 3.28 -15.61
C GLY A 251 4.97 1.82 -16.05
N GLY A 252 5.66 1.49 -17.15
CA GLY A 252 5.69 0.13 -17.70
C GLY A 252 4.40 -0.26 -18.45
N PRO A 253 4.28 -1.53 -18.84
CA PRO A 253 3.05 -2.07 -19.44
C PRO A 253 1.85 -1.94 -18.48
N ASN A 254 0.68 -1.58 -19.02
CA ASN A 254 -0.58 -1.52 -18.26
C ASN A 254 -1.78 -2.12 -19.03
N PHE A 255 -1.54 -2.70 -20.21
CA PHE A 255 -2.54 -3.26 -21.11
C PHE A 255 -1.98 -4.46 -21.88
N ALA A 256 -2.81 -5.50 -22.08
CA ALA A 256 -2.47 -6.65 -22.93
C ALA A 256 -1.04 -7.20 -22.73
N GLU A 257 -0.68 -7.40 -21.45
CA GLU A 257 0.58 -7.88 -20.88
C GLU A 257 1.80 -6.98 -21.11
N HIS A 258 2.10 -6.62 -22.35
CA HIS A 258 3.33 -5.92 -22.72
C HIS A 258 3.08 -4.60 -23.45
N TYR A 259 1.85 -4.07 -23.42
CA TYR A 259 1.55 -2.76 -23.98
C TYR A 259 1.32 -1.71 -22.89
N THR A 260 1.68 -0.47 -23.17
CA THR A 260 1.28 0.71 -22.39
C THR A 260 0.21 1.49 -23.15
N ILE A 261 -0.99 1.58 -22.59
CA ILE A 261 -2.00 2.57 -22.94
C ILE A 261 -1.68 3.89 -22.28
N ILE A 262 -1.69 4.96 -23.08
CA ILE A 262 -1.43 6.33 -22.66
C ILE A 262 -2.54 7.21 -23.23
N SER A 263 -3.18 8.03 -22.39
CA SER A 263 -4.24 8.95 -22.84
C SER A 263 -3.96 10.39 -22.42
N TRP A 264 -4.28 11.35 -23.29
CA TRP A 264 -4.20 12.79 -22.98
C TRP A 264 -5.25 13.59 -23.76
N GLY A 265 -5.59 14.78 -23.27
CA GLY A 265 -6.57 15.65 -23.92
C GLY A 265 -6.12 16.17 -25.29
N CYS A 266 -7.04 16.20 -26.25
CA CYS A 266 -6.85 16.69 -27.62
C CYS A 266 -7.64 17.99 -27.93
N GLY A 267 -8.51 18.41 -27.02
CA GLY A 267 -9.40 19.58 -27.17
C GLY A 267 -10.60 19.47 -26.23
N THR A 268 -11.72 20.12 -26.55
CA THR A 268 -12.95 20.00 -25.76
C THR A 268 -13.47 18.56 -25.79
N MET A 269 -13.41 17.89 -24.64
CA MET A 269 -13.81 16.49 -24.36
C MET A 269 -13.00 15.39 -25.05
N CYS A 270 -12.41 15.63 -26.21
CA CYS A 270 -11.60 14.62 -26.90
C CYS A 270 -10.33 14.27 -26.11
N GLN A 271 -10.02 12.97 -26.05
CA GLN A 271 -8.73 12.44 -25.62
C GLN A 271 -8.12 11.58 -26.73
N VAL A 272 -6.82 11.74 -26.97
CA VAL A 272 -6.03 10.83 -27.79
C VAL A 272 -5.68 9.63 -26.93
N VAL A 273 -5.81 8.43 -27.51
CA VAL A 273 -5.35 7.18 -26.90
C VAL A 273 -4.20 6.64 -27.75
N ALA A 274 -3.04 6.46 -27.13
CA ALA A 274 -1.90 5.80 -27.72
C ALA A 274 -1.67 4.45 -27.05
N ILE A 275 -1.22 3.48 -27.83
CA ILE A 275 -0.76 2.17 -27.36
C ILE A 275 0.71 2.04 -27.77
N VAL A 276 1.58 1.69 -26.84
CA VAL A 276 3.00 1.43 -27.11
C VAL A 276 3.29 -0.03 -26.80
N ASP A 277 3.91 -0.77 -27.73
CA ASP A 277 4.45 -2.11 -27.45
C ASP A 277 5.77 -1.98 -26.68
N ASN A 278 5.83 -2.44 -25.44
CA ASN A 278 7.02 -2.30 -24.60
C ASN A 278 8.16 -3.25 -25.03
N ARG A 279 7.92 -4.19 -25.95
CA ARG A 279 8.95 -5.12 -26.45
C ARG A 279 9.85 -4.48 -27.49
N ASP A 280 9.29 -3.69 -28.39
CA ASP A 280 10.00 -3.07 -29.52
C ASP A 280 9.83 -1.54 -29.63
N GLY A 281 8.96 -0.94 -28.82
CA GLY A 281 8.71 0.49 -28.79
C GLY A 281 7.76 0.99 -29.88
N ALA A 282 7.10 0.10 -30.63
CA ALA A 282 6.15 0.48 -31.66
C ALA A 282 4.96 1.26 -31.09
N VAL A 283 4.56 2.33 -31.76
CA VAL A 283 3.50 3.25 -31.31
C VAL A 283 2.28 3.13 -32.22
N TYR A 284 1.09 3.07 -31.62
CA TYR A 284 -0.19 3.04 -32.29
C TYR A 284 -1.09 4.16 -31.76
N PHE A 285 -1.85 4.79 -32.65
CA PHE A 285 -2.88 5.78 -32.30
C PHE A 285 -4.24 5.31 -32.82
N PRO A 286 -4.78 4.21 -32.28
CA PRO A 286 -5.86 3.50 -32.95
C PRO A 286 -7.23 4.18 -32.77
N ILE A 287 -7.39 5.01 -31.73
CA ILE A 287 -8.69 5.57 -31.39
C ILE A 287 -8.58 6.85 -30.56
N THR A 288 -9.70 7.55 -30.46
CA THR A 288 -9.92 8.65 -29.51
C THR A 288 -11.13 8.36 -28.64
N SER A 289 -11.08 8.80 -27.39
CA SER A 289 -12.21 8.77 -26.45
C SER A 289 -12.77 10.18 -26.22
N THR A 290 -13.98 10.25 -25.66
CA THR A 290 -14.67 11.50 -25.33
C THR A 290 -14.87 11.66 -23.82
N LEU A 291 -15.02 10.56 -23.10
CA LEU A 291 -15.32 10.51 -21.67
C LEU A 291 -14.28 9.72 -20.87
N GLY A 292 -13.49 8.88 -21.55
CA GLY A 292 -12.44 8.09 -20.93
C GLY A 292 -12.21 6.76 -21.62
N ILE A 293 -11.31 5.99 -21.05
CA ILE A 293 -11.05 4.59 -21.41
C ILE A 293 -10.95 3.76 -20.14
N ASP A 294 -11.25 2.47 -20.28
CA ASP A 294 -11.13 1.46 -19.22
C ASP A 294 -10.50 0.20 -19.84
N PHE A 295 -9.53 -0.37 -19.14
CA PHE A 295 -8.66 -1.44 -19.64
C PHE A 295 -7.94 -2.12 -18.47
N ARG A 296 -7.34 -3.28 -18.75
CA ARG A 296 -6.56 -4.04 -17.76
C ARG A 296 -5.29 -4.60 -18.40
N ILE A 297 -4.26 -4.79 -17.59
CA ILE A 297 -3.00 -5.39 -18.02
C ILE A 297 -3.18 -6.83 -18.51
N ASP A 298 -4.02 -7.62 -17.87
CA ASP A 298 -4.26 -9.03 -18.18
C ASP A 298 -5.42 -9.25 -19.17
N SER A 299 -5.79 -8.21 -19.93
CA SER A 299 -6.90 -8.24 -20.87
C SER A 299 -6.54 -7.54 -22.17
N ASN A 300 -7.02 -8.11 -23.28
CA ASN A 300 -6.99 -7.47 -24.60
C ASN A 300 -8.19 -6.54 -24.83
N LEU A 301 -9.10 -6.41 -23.86
CA LEU A 301 -10.30 -5.57 -23.98
C LEU A 301 -9.97 -4.12 -23.63
N LEU A 302 -10.25 -3.22 -24.57
CA LEU A 302 -10.30 -1.78 -24.37
C LEU A 302 -11.76 -1.31 -24.46
N ILE A 303 -12.23 -0.66 -23.40
CA ILE A 303 -13.54 -0.02 -23.35
C ILE A 303 -13.35 1.47 -23.55
N VAL A 304 -14.00 2.02 -24.57
CA VAL A 304 -14.02 3.46 -24.86
C VAL A 304 -15.33 4.04 -24.39
N ASP A 305 -15.27 5.16 -23.67
CA ASP A 305 -16.43 5.85 -23.09
C ASP A 305 -17.27 4.93 -22.19
N PRO A 306 -16.66 4.32 -21.15
CA PRO A 306 -17.31 3.28 -20.34
C PRO A 306 -18.58 3.78 -19.64
N SER A 307 -19.55 2.89 -19.41
CA SER A 307 -20.87 3.26 -18.87
C SER A 307 -20.83 4.05 -17.56
N TRP A 308 -19.85 3.75 -16.69
CA TRP A 308 -19.69 4.47 -15.44
C TRP A 308 -19.22 5.92 -15.66
N LYS A 309 -18.39 6.20 -16.67
CA LYS A 309 -18.03 7.57 -17.09
C LYS A 309 -19.22 8.32 -17.69
N ILE A 310 -20.06 7.62 -18.45
CA ILE A 310 -21.31 8.21 -18.99
C ILE A 310 -22.23 8.61 -17.83
N GLN A 311 -22.44 7.72 -16.85
CA GLN A 311 -23.24 8.02 -15.66
C GLN A 311 -22.63 9.15 -14.82
N GLU A 312 -21.30 9.20 -14.66
CA GLU A 312 -20.61 10.27 -13.95
C GLU A 312 -20.83 11.65 -14.60
N ASN A 313 -20.80 11.71 -15.94
CA ASN A 313 -20.92 12.97 -16.68
C ASN A 313 -22.37 13.42 -16.90
N PHE A 314 -23.30 12.48 -17.06
CA PHE A 314 -24.69 12.78 -17.41
C PHE A 314 -25.68 12.51 -16.29
N GLY A 315 -25.44 11.54 -15.40
CA GLY A 315 -26.23 11.31 -14.17
C GLY A 315 -27.76 11.35 -14.37
N GLU A 316 -28.36 12.50 -14.06
CA GLU A 316 -29.81 12.79 -14.13
C GLU A 316 -30.26 13.43 -15.46
N TYR A 317 -29.33 13.84 -16.31
CA TYR A 317 -29.58 14.45 -17.61
C TYR A 317 -29.87 13.40 -18.69
N GLU A 318 -30.56 13.83 -19.74
CA GLU A 318 -30.75 13.01 -20.93
C GLU A 318 -29.38 12.68 -21.56
N ILE A 319 -29.05 11.39 -21.58
CA ILE A 319 -27.79 10.88 -22.15
C ILE A 319 -27.86 11.11 -23.67
N PRO A 320 -26.91 11.86 -24.26
CA PRO A 320 -26.89 12.04 -25.71
C PRO A 320 -26.73 10.71 -26.45
N ASP A 321 -27.35 10.56 -27.61
CA ASP A 321 -27.28 9.32 -28.41
C ASP A 321 -25.84 8.87 -28.74
N TRP A 322 -24.89 9.81 -28.81
CA TRP A 322 -23.48 9.53 -29.06
C TRP A 322 -22.74 8.97 -27.84
N ALA A 323 -23.27 9.12 -26.63
CA ALA A 323 -22.61 8.74 -25.38
C ALA A 323 -22.96 7.29 -25.01
N HIS A 324 -22.37 6.34 -25.73
CA HIS A 324 -22.48 4.91 -25.45
C HIS A 324 -21.10 4.26 -25.41
N PRO A 325 -20.90 3.23 -24.57
CA PRO A 325 -19.64 2.51 -24.51
C PRO A 325 -19.38 1.77 -25.82
N ARG A 326 -18.12 1.76 -26.25
CA ARG A 326 -17.64 0.96 -27.38
C ARG A 326 -16.57 0.00 -26.90
N TYR A 327 -16.65 -1.24 -27.35
CA TYR A 327 -15.81 -2.34 -26.87
C TYR A 327 -14.89 -2.81 -27.98
N TYR A 328 -13.60 -2.89 -27.68
CA TYR A 328 -12.59 -3.28 -28.66
C TYR A 328 -11.69 -4.38 -28.11
N ILE A 329 -11.41 -5.39 -28.92
CA ILE A 329 -10.35 -6.36 -28.67
C ILE A 329 -9.10 -5.92 -29.41
N TRP A 330 -7.99 -5.81 -28.69
CA TRP A 330 -6.68 -5.59 -29.26
C TRP A 330 -6.09 -6.92 -29.76
N GLU A 331 -5.97 -7.04 -31.08
CA GLU A 331 -5.43 -8.22 -31.73
C GLU A 331 -4.64 -7.82 -32.98
N ASN A 332 -3.50 -8.48 -33.22
CA ASN A 332 -2.66 -8.24 -34.40
C ASN A 332 -2.30 -6.74 -34.60
N ASN A 333 -1.98 -6.05 -33.50
CA ASN A 333 -1.66 -4.62 -33.48
C ASN A 333 -2.78 -3.71 -34.01
N SER A 334 -4.04 -4.08 -33.81
CA SER A 334 -5.22 -3.30 -34.20
C SER A 334 -6.37 -3.52 -33.22
N LEU A 335 -7.26 -2.51 -33.10
CA LEU A 335 -8.49 -2.63 -32.33
C LEU A 335 -9.62 -3.16 -33.23
N ILE A 336 -10.28 -4.23 -32.77
CA ILE A 336 -11.44 -4.86 -33.43
C ILE A 336 -12.67 -4.60 -32.55
N GLU A 337 -13.66 -3.87 -33.08
CA GLU A 337 -14.91 -3.60 -32.36
C GLU A 337 -15.77 -4.86 -32.24
N ILE A 338 -16.38 -5.10 -31.06
CA ILE A 338 -17.17 -6.30 -30.75
C ILE A 338 -18.59 -6.00 -30.26
#